data_AF-A0A660ZEB2-F1
#
_entry.id   AF-A0A660ZEB2-F1
#
_cell.length_a   1.000
_cell.length_b   1.000
_cell.length_c   1.000
_cell.angle_alpha   90.00
_cell.angle_beta   90.00
_cell.angle_gamma   90.00
#
_symmetry.space_group_name_H-M   'P 1'
#
loop_
_entity.id
_entity.type
_entity.pdbx_description
1 polymer ?
#
loop_
_entity_poly.entity_id
_entity_poly.type
_entity_poly.pdbx_seq_one_letter_code
_entity_poly.pdbx_strand_id
1 'polypeptide(L)'
;MDFEISSKKDAFEFFERQISRAYYKLYESQKLEFESYLLKSFILEKELDVNLDEADVLRQLLSFEFKGETVFPTLRKIEDDFWEVFYPVLSVRMYLEKLDGRFFAFHTLSESKKVDLIVQKLVSQHHQIDAMWLWHQFLDRQLWLNQRSFKGFSFDYDFRKISGDESDQTLSYLKMQIWGGGHEIVELYKKLRNMLRNKATLAKVRFKEFGDNPEHFVLTDIKFLGKFRSHGTDVRLHRKILFDVKTAYAQKLATIEKKYRLSWQIDGQREAVLEGEPLYFKFSKRIDYLDRLIEVVFNGSYPFRLLGFVRETNHGYFIRVVDLHVGSRFNLELYPDLMVVYLPEDVCGNTVIRFYTNLQHTMETEVVVEDAQGEKVF
;
A
#
# COMPACT_ATOMS: atom_id res chain seq x y z
N MET A 1 -18.65 29.57 7.07
CA MET A 1 -17.64 30.36 6.33
C MET A 1 -16.78 29.34 5.61
N ASP A 2 -17.03 29.17 4.31
CA ASP A 2 -16.19 28.32 3.47
C ASP A 2 -14.83 28.99 3.36
N PHE A 3 -13.80 28.36 3.91
CA PHE A 3 -12.42 28.80 3.75
C PHE A 3 -12.05 28.57 2.28
N GLU A 4 -11.89 29.64 1.51
CA GLU A 4 -11.47 29.54 0.12
C GLU A 4 -9.98 29.22 0.08
N ILE A 5 -9.64 28.06 -0.48
CA ILE A 5 -8.26 27.64 -0.69
C ILE A 5 -7.83 28.16 -2.07
N SER A 6 -6.90 29.12 -2.06
CA SER A 6 -6.33 29.76 -3.25
C SER A 6 -4.91 29.29 -3.59
N SER A 7 -4.20 28.68 -2.64
CA SER A 7 -2.86 28.14 -2.83
C SER A 7 -2.68 26.81 -2.09
N LYS A 8 -1.66 26.05 -2.46
CA LYS A 8 -1.21 24.85 -1.75
C LYS A 8 -0.86 25.19 -0.30
N LYS A 9 -0.21 26.33 -0.08
CA LYS A 9 0.09 26.83 1.26
C LYS A 9 -1.19 27.02 2.09
N ASP A 10 -2.21 27.68 1.53
CA ASP A 10 -3.49 27.89 2.21
C ASP A 10 -4.16 26.56 2.56
N ALA A 11 -4.07 25.56 1.67
CA ALA A 11 -4.61 24.22 1.91
C ALA A 11 -3.94 23.55 3.11
N PHE A 12 -2.60 23.59 3.17
CA PHE A 12 -1.85 22.99 4.27
C PHE A 12 -2.05 23.76 5.59
N GLU A 13 -2.13 25.08 5.57
CA GLU A 13 -2.50 25.88 6.76
C GLU A 13 -3.92 25.54 7.24
N PHE A 14 -4.85 25.33 6.32
CA PHE A 14 -6.19 24.86 6.65
C PHE A 14 -6.14 23.47 7.29
N PHE A 15 -5.39 22.52 6.72
CA PHE A 15 -5.24 21.19 7.31
C PHE A 15 -4.59 21.25 8.70
N GLU A 16 -3.55 22.07 8.89
CA GLU A 16 -2.87 22.25 10.17
C GLU A 16 -3.83 22.67 11.29
N ARG A 17 -4.69 23.66 11.02
CA ARG A 17 -5.73 24.08 11.97
C ARG A 17 -6.68 22.94 12.30
N GLN A 18 -7.06 22.12 11.32
CA GLN A 18 -8.00 21.00 11.52
C GLN A 18 -7.37 19.86 12.31
N ILE A 19 -6.13 19.47 12.00
CA ILE A 19 -5.43 18.41 12.74
C ILE A 19 -5.09 18.84 14.18
N SER A 20 -4.81 20.13 14.39
CA SER A 20 -4.56 20.68 15.72
C SER A 20 -5.82 20.66 16.56
N ARG A 21 -6.94 21.13 15.98
CA ARG A 21 -8.26 21.04 16.62
C ARG A 21 -8.64 19.59 16.94
N ALA A 22 -8.37 18.66 16.03
CA ALA A 22 -8.60 17.23 16.26
C ALA A 22 -7.83 16.73 17.47
N TYR A 23 -6.54 17.08 17.56
CA TYR A 23 -5.69 16.68 18.67
C TYR A 23 -6.18 17.22 20.01
N TYR A 24 -6.42 18.52 20.13
CA TYR A 24 -6.88 19.13 21.40
C TYR A 24 -8.24 18.58 21.83
N LYS A 25 -9.17 18.39 20.87
CA LYS A 25 -10.48 17.80 21.17
C LYS A 25 -10.37 16.35 21.66
N LEU A 26 -9.48 15.54 21.07
CA LEU A 26 -9.22 14.17 21.51
C LEU A 26 -8.57 14.13 22.90
N TYR A 27 -7.67 15.08 23.18
CA TYR A 27 -7.01 15.22 24.48
C TYR A 27 -8.01 15.61 25.59
N GLU A 28 -8.88 16.58 25.32
CA GLU A 28 -9.85 17.10 26.30
C GLU A 28 -11.04 16.16 26.55
N SER A 29 -11.61 15.58 25.50
CA SER A 29 -12.87 14.83 25.63
C SER A 29 -12.68 13.35 26.01
N GLN A 30 -11.46 12.80 25.88
CA GLN A 30 -11.13 11.36 25.93
C GLN A 30 -12.06 10.47 25.10
N LYS A 31 -12.88 11.06 24.23
CA LYS A 31 -13.86 10.41 23.38
C LYS A 31 -13.41 10.59 21.94
N LEU A 32 -13.36 9.48 21.21
CA LEU A 32 -13.19 9.48 19.77
C LEU A 32 -14.48 10.02 19.13
N GLU A 33 -14.73 11.33 19.19
CA GLU A 33 -15.72 11.90 18.29
C GLU A 33 -15.22 11.65 16.86
N PHE A 34 -16.01 10.84 16.16
CA PHE A 34 -15.71 10.13 14.92
C PHE A 34 -14.96 10.97 13.88
N GLU A 35 -13.75 10.51 13.52
CA GLU A 35 -13.02 10.57 12.22
C GLU A 35 -13.03 11.84 11.32
N SER A 36 -13.79 12.90 11.62
CA SER A 36 -14.05 14.02 10.72
C SER A 36 -12.93 15.05 10.67
N TYR A 37 -12.06 15.08 11.68
CA TYR A 37 -10.96 16.06 11.77
C TYR A 37 -9.57 15.46 11.51
N LEU A 38 -9.49 14.16 11.22
CA LEU A 38 -8.24 13.52 10.86
C LEU A 38 -7.90 13.82 9.40
N LEU A 39 -6.69 14.34 9.15
CA LEU A 39 -6.14 14.45 7.81
C LEU A 39 -5.83 13.05 7.29
N LYS A 40 -6.45 12.71 6.17
CA LYS A 40 -6.28 11.42 5.51
C LYS A 40 -5.49 11.66 4.25
N SER A 41 -4.44 10.87 4.04
CA SER A 41 -3.65 10.95 2.82
C SER A 41 -3.44 9.59 2.20
N PHE A 42 -3.40 9.52 0.86
CA PHE A 42 -3.23 8.29 0.10
C PHE A 42 -2.16 8.55 -0.94
N ILE A 43 -1.08 7.77 -0.93
CA ILE A 43 -0.07 7.83 -2.00
C ILE A 43 -0.44 6.77 -3.03
N LEU A 44 -0.60 7.22 -4.26
CA LEU A 44 -0.91 6.39 -5.41
C LEU A 44 0.23 6.49 -6.42
N GLU A 45 0.45 5.39 -7.10
CA GLU A 45 1.37 5.28 -8.22
C GLU A 45 0.57 5.43 -9.51
N LYS A 46 1.15 6.11 -10.49
CA LYS A 46 0.65 6.09 -11.87
C LYS A 46 1.66 5.47 -12.82
N GLU A 47 1.15 5.02 -13.96
CA GLU A 47 1.98 4.71 -15.12
C GLU A 47 2.78 5.96 -15.57
N LEU A 48 4.02 5.75 -16.05
CA LEU A 48 4.96 6.84 -16.33
C LEU A 48 4.44 7.77 -17.44
N ASP A 49 3.75 7.22 -18.44
CA ASP A 49 3.29 7.94 -19.63
C ASP A 49 2.05 8.82 -19.40
N VAL A 50 1.44 8.74 -18.21
CA VAL A 50 0.25 9.54 -17.88
C VAL A 50 0.64 10.95 -17.47
N ASN A 51 0.22 11.95 -18.25
CA ASN A 51 0.43 13.37 -17.95
C ASN A 51 -0.68 13.91 -17.03
N LEU A 52 -0.34 14.23 -15.77
CA LEU A 52 -1.30 14.79 -14.81
C LEU A 52 -1.54 16.30 -14.97
N ASP A 53 -0.80 16.97 -15.85
CA ASP A 53 -0.89 18.42 -16.02
C ASP A 53 -2.08 18.82 -16.91
N GLU A 54 -2.65 17.86 -17.64
CA GLU A 54 -3.83 18.01 -18.49
C GLU A 54 -5.11 17.67 -17.72
N ALA A 55 -6.00 18.66 -17.56
CA ALA A 55 -7.23 18.52 -16.78
C ALA A 55 -8.14 17.39 -17.30
N ASP A 56 -8.23 17.20 -18.62
CA ASP A 56 -9.07 16.15 -19.22
C ASP A 56 -8.51 14.75 -18.97
N VAL A 57 -7.18 14.58 -19.08
CA VAL A 57 -6.49 13.32 -18.73
C VAL A 57 -6.72 13.02 -17.25
N LEU A 58 -6.52 14.01 -16.38
CA LEU A 58 -6.73 13.85 -14.95
C LEU A 58 -8.20 13.52 -14.63
N ARG A 59 -9.16 14.14 -15.32
CA ARG A 59 -10.58 13.88 -15.11
C ARG A 59 -10.98 12.45 -15.50
N GLN A 60 -10.41 11.93 -16.58
CA GLN A 60 -10.63 10.55 -17.01
C GLN A 60 -9.98 9.56 -16.05
N LEU A 61 -8.71 9.79 -15.71
CA LEU A 61 -7.95 8.99 -14.76
C LEU A 61 -8.65 8.89 -13.40
N LEU A 62 -9.29 9.97 -12.96
CA LEU A 62 -10.00 10.05 -11.69
C LEU A 62 -11.50 9.74 -11.78
N SER A 63 -12.00 9.29 -12.93
CA SER A 63 -13.38 8.82 -13.06
C SER A 63 -13.55 7.42 -12.45
N PHE A 64 -14.77 6.95 -12.19
CA PHE A 64 -14.99 5.53 -11.86
C PHE A 64 -16.46 5.15 -12.00
N GLU A 65 -16.74 3.86 -12.17
CA GLU A 65 -18.09 3.32 -12.22
C GLU A 65 -18.68 3.14 -10.82
N PHE A 66 -19.82 3.78 -10.57
CA PHE A 66 -20.57 3.67 -9.34
C PHE A 66 -22.08 3.58 -9.60
N LYS A 67 -22.69 2.48 -9.15
CA LYS A 67 -24.13 2.20 -9.35
C LYS A 67 -24.58 2.23 -10.82
N GLY A 68 -23.71 1.83 -11.75
CA GLY A 68 -23.99 1.77 -13.18
C GLY A 68 -23.83 3.09 -13.92
N GLU A 69 -23.29 4.11 -13.27
CA GLU A 69 -22.97 5.39 -13.89
C GLU A 69 -21.48 5.71 -13.71
N THR A 70 -20.88 6.30 -14.74
CA THR A 70 -19.54 6.86 -14.67
C THR A 70 -19.56 8.15 -13.86
N VAL A 71 -18.91 8.14 -12.70
CA VAL A 71 -18.74 9.31 -11.85
C VAL A 71 -17.48 10.05 -12.28
N PHE A 72 -17.63 11.32 -12.62
CA PHE A 72 -16.50 12.21 -12.90
C PHE A 72 -16.30 13.21 -11.76
N PRO A 73 -15.05 13.53 -11.39
CA PRO A 73 -14.78 14.62 -10.48
C PRO A 73 -14.95 15.98 -11.19
N THR A 74 -15.27 16.99 -10.40
CA THR A 74 -15.00 18.40 -10.74
C THR A 74 -13.58 18.71 -10.30
N LEU A 75 -12.79 19.26 -11.22
CA LEU A 75 -11.39 19.63 -10.99
C LEU A 75 -11.24 21.15 -10.96
N ARG A 76 -10.49 21.65 -10.00
CA ARG A 76 -10.06 23.05 -9.95
C ARG A 76 -8.54 23.07 -9.74
N LYS A 77 -7.80 23.56 -10.74
CA LYS A 77 -6.36 23.77 -10.61
C LYS A 77 -6.11 24.89 -9.61
N ILE A 78 -5.29 24.62 -8.60
CA ILE A 78 -4.87 25.62 -7.61
C ILE A 78 -3.44 26.06 -7.97
N GLU A 79 -2.54 25.10 -8.19
CA GLU A 79 -1.16 25.29 -8.63
C GLU A 79 -0.80 24.20 -9.65
N ASP A 80 0.40 24.26 -10.24
CA ASP A 80 0.85 23.27 -11.25
C ASP A 80 0.88 21.84 -10.72
N ASP A 81 1.30 21.66 -9.48
CA ASP A 81 1.40 20.37 -8.80
C ASP A 81 0.24 20.10 -7.83
N PHE A 82 -0.81 20.95 -7.82
CA PHE A 82 -1.85 20.91 -6.79
C PHE A 82 -3.25 21.21 -7.34
N TRP A 83 -4.16 20.26 -7.17
CA TRP A 83 -5.53 20.32 -7.67
C TRP A 83 -6.54 20.06 -6.56
N GLU A 84 -7.66 20.76 -6.58
CA GLU A 84 -8.85 20.36 -5.84
C GLU A 84 -9.68 19.41 -6.69
N VAL A 85 -10.10 18.30 -6.08
CA VAL A 85 -10.86 17.22 -6.69
C VAL A 85 -12.14 17.03 -5.87
N PHE A 86 -13.28 17.34 -6.48
CA PHE A 86 -14.59 17.22 -5.83
C PHE A 86 -15.46 16.18 -6.54
N TYR A 87 -16.02 15.25 -5.78
CA TYR A 87 -16.98 14.25 -6.26
C TYR A 87 -18.37 14.61 -5.74
N PRO A 88 -19.24 15.26 -6.55
CA PRO A 88 -20.54 15.76 -6.10
C PRO A 88 -21.45 14.65 -5.56
N VAL A 89 -21.51 13.52 -6.28
CA VAL A 89 -22.37 12.36 -5.96
C VAL A 89 -22.14 11.82 -4.55
N LEU A 90 -20.89 11.86 -4.07
CA LEU A 90 -20.52 11.38 -2.74
C LEU A 90 -20.35 12.54 -1.73
N SER A 91 -20.37 13.78 -2.24
CA SER A 91 -20.03 15.00 -1.51
C SER A 91 -18.65 14.88 -0.83
N VAL A 92 -17.66 14.42 -1.58
CA VAL A 92 -16.29 14.23 -1.10
C VAL A 92 -15.37 15.23 -1.78
N ARG A 93 -14.61 15.96 -0.97
CA ARG A 93 -13.57 16.88 -1.44
C ARG A 93 -12.19 16.34 -1.07
N MET A 94 -11.29 16.31 -2.03
CA MET A 94 -9.92 15.86 -1.91
C MET A 94 -8.99 16.86 -2.59
N TYR A 95 -7.72 16.84 -2.23
CA TYR A 95 -6.69 17.66 -2.83
C TYR A 95 -5.60 16.74 -3.36
N LEU A 96 -5.33 16.81 -4.65
CA LEU A 96 -4.28 16.05 -5.31
C LEU A 96 -2.99 16.86 -5.29
N GLU A 97 -1.93 16.27 -4.77
CA GLU A 97 -0.55 16.78 -4.83
C GLU A 97 0.29 15.85 -5.72
N LYS A 98 0.86 16.37 -6.80
CA LYS A 98 1.88 15.66 -7.58
C LYS A 98 3.18 15.64 -6.77
N LEU A 99 3.66 14.44 -6.42
CA LEU A 99 4.88 14.29 -5.61
C LEU A 99 6.13 14.22 -6.49
N ASP A 100 6.02 13.51 -7.62
CA ASP A 100 7.04 13.42 -8.67
C ASP A 100 6.40 12.90 -9.99
N GLY A 101 7.21 12.44 -10.94
CA GLY A 101 6.74 11.94 -12.23
C GLY A 101 5.94 10.63 -12.16
N ARG A 102 5.98 9.90 -11.04
CA ARG A 102 5.36 8.57 -10.87
C ARG A 102 4.35 8.53 -9.73
N PHE A 103 4.54 9.33 -8.69
CA PHE A 103 3.68 9.31 -7.49
C PHE A 103 2.89 10.61 -7.33
N PHE A 104 1.65 10.47 -6.87
CA PHE A 104 0.82 11.57 -6.42
C PHE A 104 0.12 11.20 -5.10
N ALA A 105 -0.26 12.20 -4.33
CA ALA A 105 -0.97 12.03 -3.08
C ALA A 105 -2.35 12.68 -3.14
N PHE A 106 -3.35 12.03 -2.56
CA PHE A 106 -4.59 12.69 -2.18
C PHE A 106 -4.54 13.09 -0.72
N HIS A 107 -5.03 14.28 -0.39
CA HIS A 107 -5.26 14.78 0.96
C HIS A 107 -6.73 15.10 1.18
N THR A 108 -7.29 14.74 2.32
CA THR A 108 -8.69 15.04 2.61
C THR A 108 -9.04 14.98 4.10
N LEU A 109 -10.03 15.78 4.48
CA LEU A 109 -10.70 15.70 5.78
C LEU A 109 -12.06 15.00 5.69
N SER A 110 -12.50 14.62 4.48
CA SER A 110 -13.78 13.96 4.24
C SER A 110 -13.89 12.62 5.00
N GLU A 111 -15.12 12.12 5.10
CA GLU A 111 -15.44 10.87 5.82
C GLU A 111 -14.65 9.67 5.25
N SER A 112 -14.01 8.89 6.13
CA SER A 112 -13.14 7.77 5.73
C SER A 112 -13.84 6.77 4.80
N LYS A 113 -15.09 6.39 5.10
CA LYS A 113 -15.81 5.36 4.34
C LYS A 113 -15.99 5.74 2.88
N LYS A 114 -16.37 6.99 2.63
CA LYS A 114 -16.60 7.49 1.27
C LYS A 114 -15.29 7.66 0.51
N VAL A 115 -14.26 8.17 1.17
CA VAL A 115 -12.93 8.33 0.56
C VAL A 115 -12.30 6.97 0.24
N ASP A 116 -12.39 6.01 1.17
CA ASP A 116 -11.85 4.67 0.97
C ASP A 116 -12.54 3.97 -0.21
N LEU A 117 -13.86 4.16 -0.37
CA LEU A 117 -14.60 3.69 -1.53
C LEU A 117 -14.07 4.31 -2.84
N ILE A 118 -13.86 5.63 -2.88
CA ILE A 118 -13.34 6.32 -4.08
C ILE A 118 -11.96 5.78 -4.42
N VAL A 119 -11.02 5.78 -3.46
CA VAL A 119 -9.64 5.33 -3.71
C VAL A 119 -9.61 3.86 -4.13
N GLN A 120 -10.41 3.01 -3.48
CA GLN A 120 -10.54 1.60 -3.88
C GLN A 120 -11.08 1.47 -5.30
N LYS A 121 -12.07 2.28 -5.69
CA LYS A 121 -12.61 2.27 -7.06
C LYS A 121 -11.58 2.72 -8.08
N LEU A 122 -10.83 3.79 -7.80
CA LEU A 122 -9.76 4.26 -8.67
C LEU A 122 -8.70 3.17 -8.91
N VAL A 123 -8.14 2.61 -7.83
CA VAL A 123 -7.12 1.54 -7.92
C VAL A 123 -7.67 0.25 -8.53
N SER A 124 -8.96 -0.04 -8.33
CA SER A 124 -9.53 -1.27 -8.85
C SER A 124 -10.03 -1.18 -10.29
N GLN A 125 -10.39 -0.01 -10.79
CA GLN A 125 -11.01 0.14 -12.12
C GLN A 125 -10.07 0.74 -13.16
N HIS A 126 -8.99 1.42 -12.75
CA HIS A 126 -8.01 1.98 -13.67
C HIS A 126 -6.73 1.18 -13.68
N HIS A 127 -6.33 0.75 -14.86
CA HIS A 127 -5.08 0.03 -15.06
C HIS A 127 -3.81 0.91 -14.90
N GLN A 128 -4.03 2.22 -14.88
CA GLN A 128 -2.96 3.23 -14.84
C GLN A 128 -2.70 3.74 -13.43
N ILE A 129 -3.45 3.29 -12.42
CA ILE A 129 -3.33 3.74 -11.03
C ILE A 129 -3.18 2.52 -10.13
N ASP A 130 -2.21 2.59 -9.24
CA ASP A 130 -2.02 1.58 -8.23
C ASP A 130 -1.86 2.17 -6.84
N ALA A 131 -2.14 1.37 -5.82
CA ALA A 131 -1.84 1.72 -4.44
C ALA A 131 -0.35 1.48 -4.14
N MET A 132 0.13 2.18 -3.12
CA MET A 132 1.40 1.84 -2.49
C MET A 132 1.20 0.66 -1.52
N TRP A 133 1.73 -0.51 -1.87
CA TRP A 133 1.56 -1.76 -1.10
C TRP A 133 2.69 -1.94 -0.09
N LEU A 134 2.46 -1.52 1.14
CA LEU A 134 3.46 -1.57 2.21
C LEU A 134 3.45 -2.94 2.91
N TRP A 135 4.41 -3.80 2.55
CA TRP A 135 4.64 -5.10 3.18
C TRP A 135 4.97 -4.95 4.68
N HIS A 136 4.76 -6.02 5.45
CA HIS A 136 4.79 -5.89 6.90
C HIS A 136 6.17 -5.46 7.45
N GLN A 137 7.27 -5.88 6.82
CA GLN A 137 8.63 -5.48 7.20
C GLN A 137 8.84 -4.00 6.92
N PHE A 138 8.27 -3.46 5.84
CA PHE A 138 8.32 -2.03 5.56
C PHE A 138 7.60 -1.24 6.65
N LEU A 139 6.37 -1.66 7.02
CA LEU A 139 5.61 -1.03 8.08
C LEU A 139 6.34 -1.09 9.42
N ASP A 140 6.92 -2.23 9.77
CA ASP A 140 7.70 -2.39 11.01
C ASP A 140 8.89 -1.41 11.06
N ARG A 141 9.66 -1.27 9.96
CA ARG A 141 10.74 -0.28 9.89
C ARG A 141 10.27 1.15 10.16
N GLN A 142 9.04 1.50 9.77
CA GLN A 142 8.50 2.85 10.02
C GLN A 142 8.34 3.17 11.51
N LEU A 143 8.21 2.18 12.40
CA LEU A 143 8.10 2.40 13.83
C LEU A 143 9.40 2.88 14.47
N TRP A 144 10.54 2.55 13.85
CA TRP A 144 11.87 2.66 14.46
C TRP A 144 12.76 3.72 13.79
N LEU A 145 12.23 4.49 12.83
CA LEU A 145 12.97 5.61 12.25
C LEU A 145 13.20 6.71 13.30
N ASN A 146 14.27 7.46 13.12
CA ASN A 146 14.69 8.54 14.03
C ASN A 146 13.53 9.51 14.32
N GLN A 147 13.49 10.04 15.55
CA GLN A 147 12.48 11.00 16.04
C GLN A 147 11.04 10.47 16.17
N ARG A 148 10.81 9.17 15.95
CA ARG A 148 9.50 8.53 16.17
C ARG A 148 9.41 7.90 17.55
N SER A 149 8.26 8.09 18.18
CA SER A 149 7.84 7.34 19.37
C SER A 149 6.72 6.38 19.01
N PHE A 150 6.85 5.13 19.42
CA PHE A 150 5.86 4.09 19.22
C PHE A 150 4.52 4.49 19.87
N LYS A 151 3.41 4.36 19.13
CA LYS A 151 2.06 4.69 19.61
C LYS A 151 1.00 3.62 19.37
N GLY A 152 1.32 2.53 18.67
CA GLY A 152 0.40 1.42 18.47
C GLY A 152 0.60 0.66 17.17
N PHE A 153 -0.20 -0.38 17.00
CA PHE A 153 -0.17 -1.28 15.84
C PHE A 153 -1.53 -1.97 15.65
N SER A 154 -1.73 -2.53 14.45
CA SER A 154 -2.84 -3.42 14.13
C SER A 154 -2.32 -4.66 13.45
N PHE A 155 -2.80 -5.81 13.91
CA PHE A 155 -2.74 -7.04 13.14
C PHE A 155 -4.10 -7.26 12.51
N ASP A 156 -4.13 -7.40 11.18
CA ASP A 156 -5.32 -7.89 10.49
C ASP A 156 -5.13 -9.37 10.17
N TYR A 157 -6.20 -10.13 10.37
CA TYR A 157 -6.29 -11.54 10.03
C TYR A 157 -7.22 -11.73 8.85
N ASP A 158 -6.76 -12.55 7.92
CA ASP A 158 -7.34 -12.70 6.59
C ASP A 158 -7.86 -14.13 6.39
N PHE A 159 -8.82 -14.54 7.23
CA PHE A 159 -9.61 -15.77 7.03
C PHE A 159 -8.87 -17.12 7.07
N ARG A 160 -7.61 -17.17 7.51
CA ARG A 160 -6.90 -18.44 7.73
C ARG A 160 -7.59 -19.27 8.82
N LYS A 161 -7.23 -20.55 9.01
CA LYS A 161 -7.59 -21.28 10.23
C LYS A 161 -6.46 -21.11 11.26
N ILE A 162 -6.77 -20.56 12.44
CA ILE A 162 -5.89 -20.74 13.61
C ILE A 162 -6.23 -22.12 14.14
N SER A 163 -5.45 -23.14 13.82
CA SER A 163 -5.59 -24.43 14.46
C SER A 163 -5.26 -24.30 15.94
N GLY A 164 -6.26 -24.51 16.79
CA GLY A 164 -6.09 -25.06 18.12
C GLY A 164 -6.34 -26.57 18.04
N ASP A 165 -5.70 -27.34 18.91
CA ASP A 165 -5.94 -28.79 19.03
C ASP A 165 -7.43 -29.13 19.11
N GLU A 166 -7.79 -30.24 18.45
CA GLU A 166 -8.99 -31.11 18.57
C GLU A 166 -10.34 -30.51 19.03
N SER A 167 -10.54 -29.21 18.88
CA SER A 167 -11.78 -28.53 19.24
C SER A 167 -12.41 -27.94 17.99
N ASP A 168 -13.70 -28.21 17.80
CA ASP A 168 -14.53 -27.79 16.66
C ASP A 168 -14.64 -26.26 16.45
N GLN A 169 -13.92 -25.45 17.23
CA GLN A 169 -13.94 -23.99 17.13
C GLN A 169 -12.78 -23.47 16.28
N THR A 170 -13.01 -23.37 14.97
CA THR A 170 -12.14 -22.61 14.08
C THR A 170 -12.34 -21.10 14.28
N LEU A 171 -11.30 -20.41 14.76
CA LEU A 171 -11.25 -18.95 14.82
C LEU A 171 -11.32 -18.39 13.38
N SER A 172 -12.45 -17.78 13.02
CA SER A 172 -12.76 -17.34 11.64
C SER A 172 -12.25 -15.93 11.32
N TYR A 173 -12.06 -15.08 12.34
CA TYR A 173 -11.67 -13.69 12.18
C TYR A 173 -10.87 -13.20 13.40
N LEU A 174 -9.74 -12.53 13.17
CA LEU A 174 -8.95 -11.88 14.21
C LEU A 174 -8.57 -10.46 13.76
N LYS A 175 -8.99 -9.46 14.53
CA LYS A 175 -8.51 -8.10 14.33
C LYS A 175 -8.13 -7.54 15.66
N MET A 176 -6.86 -7.17 15.79
CA MET A 176 -6.34 -6.60 17.02
C MET A 176 -5.80 -5.22 16.75
N GLN A 177 -6.23 -4.26 17.57
CA GLN A 177 -5.74 -2.90 17.54
C GLN A 177 -5.34 -2.49 18.94
N ILE A 178 -4.05 -2.20 19.11
CA ILE A 178 -3.48 -1.83 20.41
C ILE A 178 -2.86 -0.44 20.24
N TRP A 179 -3.33 0.51 21.03
CA TRP A 179 -2.86 1.89 21.04
C TRP A 179 -2.37 2.24 22.43
N GLY A 180 -1.29 3.02 22.50
CA GLY A 180 -0.66 3.40 23.75
C GLY A 180 0.78 3.83 23.49
N GLY A 181 1.42 4.44 24.47
CA GLY A 181 2.84 4.77 24.41
C GLY A 181 3.60 4.08 25.53
N GLY A 182 4.93 4.18 25.48
CA GLY A 182 5.79 3.66 26.54
C GLY A 182 6.42 2.31 26.21
N HIS A 183 7.30 1.88 27.11
CA HIS A 183 8.10 0.67 26.96
C HIS A 183 7.24 -0.60 26.96
N GLU A 184 6.17 -0.63 27.76
CA GLU A 184 5.27 -1.77 27.92
C GLU A 184 4.57 -2.14 26.61
N ILE A 185 4.15 -1.13 25.85
CA ILE A 185 3.47 -1.35 24.56
C ILE A 185 4.46 -1.84 23.51
N VAL A 186 5.71 -1.37 23.54
CA VAL A 186 6.79 -1.86 22.68
C VAL A 186 7.10 -3.33 22.99
N GLU A 187 7.19 -3.71 24.26
CA GLU A 187 7.41 -5.10 24.66
C GLU A 187 6.22 -5.99 24.30
N LEU A 188 4.99 -5.50 24.48
CA LEU A 188 3.77 -6.20 24.05
C LEU A 188 3.77 -6.41 22.53
N TYR A 189 4.18 -5.39 21.76
CA TYR A 189 4.34 -5.51 20.31
C TYR A 189 5.31 -6.63 19.94
N LYS A 190 6.52 -6.64 20.51
CA LYS A 190 7.52 -7.69 20.25
C LYS A 190 6.99 -9.09 20.58
N LYS A 191 6.36 -9.25 21.75
CA LYS A 191 5.76 -10.53 22.19
C LYS A 191 4.67 -11.01 21.24
N LEU A 192 3.71 -10.14 20.90
CA LEU A 192 2.61 -10.48 20.00
C LEU A 192 3.10 -10.75 18.58
N ARG A 193 4.07 -9.97 18.09
CA ARG A 193 4.68 -10.18 16.77
C ARG A 193 5.33 -11.55 16.67
N ASN A 194 6.06 -11.97 17.72
CA ASN A 194 6.65 -13.30 17.76
C ASN A 194 5.59 -14.41 17.87
N MET A 195 4.61 -14.25 18.77
CA MET A 195 3.54 -15.23 18.98
C MET A 195 2.64 -15.44 17.75
N LEU A 196 2.39 -14.37 16.99
CA LEU A 196 1.49 -14.36 15.84
C LEU A 196 2.22 -14.33 14.51
N ARG A 197 3.53 -14.57 14.52
CA ARG A 197 4.39 -14.52 13.35
C ARG A 197 3.83 -15.28 12.15
N ASN A 198 3.21 -16.45 12.40
CA ASN A 198 2.63 -17.32 11.37
C ASN A 198 1.09 -17.25 11.29
N LYS A 199 0.47 -16.31 12.00
CA LYS A 199 -0.98 -16.26 12.20
C LYS A 199 -1.57 -14.93 11.74
N ALA A 200 -0.89 -13.80 11.94
CA ALA A 200 -1.44 -12.49 11.63
C ALA A 200 -0.38 -11.54 11.04
N THR A 201 -0.83 -10.69 10.11
CA THR A 201 0.03 -9.78 9.36
C THR A 201 -0.08 -8.37 9.93
N LEU A 202 1.06 -7.68 10.10
CA LEU A 202 1.05 -6.29 10.54
C LEU A 202 0.41 -5.45 9.43
N ALA A 203 -0.77 -4.91 9.70
CA ALA A 203 -1.58 -4.21 8.70
C ALA A 203 -1.59 -2.70 8.90
N LYS A 204 -1.23 -2.24 10.10
CA LYS A 204 -1.14 -0.81 10.44
C LYS A 204 -0.12 -0.58 11.53
N VAL A 205 0.62 0.51 11.43
CA VAL A 205 1.49 1.04 12.50
C VAL A 205 1.04 2.44 12.89
N ARG A 206 1.26 2.79 14.16
CA ARG A 206 0.98 4.11 14.72
C ARG A 206 2.22 4.61 15.46
N PHE A 207 2.65 5.81 15.14
CA PHE A 207 3.75 6.49 15.83
C PHE A 207 3.45 7.98 15.98
N LYS A 208 4.21 8.64 16.86
CA LYS A 208 4.26 10.09 16.99
C LYS A 208 5.66 10.55 16.59
N GLU A 209 5.75 11.40 15.56
CA GLU A 209 7.00 12.02 15.11
C GLU A 209 7.07 13.45 15.64
N PHE A 210 8.23 13.83 16.17
CA PHE A 210 8.49 15.16 16.70
C PHE A 210 9.31 15.99 15.71
N GLY A 211 9.01 17.28 15.63
CA GLY A 211 9.89 18.25 14.98
C GLY A 211 11.00 18.71 15.92
N ASP A 212 11.67 19.81 15.57
CA ASP A 212 12.78 20.35 16.35
C ASP A 212 12.37 20.83 17.74
N ASN A 213 11.11 21.25 17.91
CA ASN A 213 10.48 21.54 19.20
C ASN A 213 9.46 20.42 19.53
N PRO A 214 9.48 19.85 20.76
CA PRO A 214 8.53 18.84 21.21
C PRO A 214 7.04 19.22 21.09
N GLU A 215 6.72 20.52 21.04
CA GLU A 215 5.36 21.03 20.81
C GLU A 215 4.90 20.86 19.36
N HIS A 216 5.83 20.77 18.41
CA HIS A 216 5.56 20.44 17.00
C HIS A 216 5.65 18.93 16.81
N PHE A 217 4.50 18.30 16.57
CA PHE A 217 4.46 16.86 16.35
C PHE A 217 3.27 16.45 15.50
N VAL A 218 3.34 15.23 15.01
CA VAL A 218 2.20 14.55 14.38
C VAL A 218 2.09 13.11 14.85
N LEU A 219 0.88 12.69 15.21
CA LEU A 219 0.54 11.27 15.36
C LEU A 219 0.03 10.77 14.02
N THR A 220 0.65 9.70 13.52
CA THR A 220 0.34 9.14 12.20
C THR A 220 0.07 7.65 12.30
N ASP A 221 -1.06 7.24 11.72
CA ASP A 221 -1.35 5.87 11.35
C ASP A 221 -0.93 5.64 9.89
N ILE A 222 -0.20 4.57 9.61
CA ILE A 222 0.08 4.09 8.24
C ILE A 222 -0.52 2.69 8.09
N LYS A 223 -1.36 2.49 7.07
CA LYS A 223 -1.90 1.18 6.69
C LYS A 223 -1.11 0.56 5.53
N PHE A 224 -1.20 -0.76 5.40
CA PHE A 224 -0.53 -1.51 4.33
C PHE A 224 -0.93 -1.07 2.90
N LEU A 225 -2.13 -0.52 2.70
CA LEU A 225 -2.57 0.03 1.40
C LEU A 225 -2.17 1.50 1.17
N GLY A 226 -1.11 1.99 1.82
CA GLY A 226 -0.62 3.35 1.60
C GLY A 226 -1.54 4.47 2.11
N LYS A 227 -2.51 4.15 2.97
CA LYS A 227 -3.38 5.13 3.64
C LYS A 227 -2.73 5.65 4.92
N PHE A 228 -2.65 6.96 5.02
CA PHE A 228 -2.17 7.71 6.17
C PHE A 228 -3.35 8.38 6.87
N ARG A 229 -3.33 8.40 8.20
CA ARG A 229 -4.24 9.24 9.00
C ARG A 229 -3.44 9.96 10.05
N SER A 230 -3.55 11.28 10.06
CA SER A 230 -2.73 12.11 10.93
C SER A 230 -3.55 13.13 11.71
N HIS A 231 -3.10 13.38 12.93
CA HIS A 231 -3.49 14.55 13.72
C HIS A 231 -2.31 15.02 14.59
N GLY A 232 -2.29 16.28 15.01
CA GLY A 232 -1.14 16.86 15.70
C GLY A 232 -1.10 18.37 15.51
N THR A 233 0.06 18.96 15.73
CA THR A 233 0.26 20.42 15.75
C THR A 233 1.05 20.94 14.55
N ASP A 234 1.62 20.06 13.72
CA ASP A 234 2.44 20.46 12.57
C ASP A 234 2.15 19.58 11.35
N VAL A 235 1.54 20.18 10.33
CA VAL A 235 1.18 19.45 9.09
C VAL A 235 2.41 19.21 8.20
N ARG A 236 3.48 19.98 8.37
CA ARG A 236 4.72 19.83 7.59
C ARG A 236 5.38 18.50 7.92
N LEU A 237 5.31 18.06 9.18
CA LEU A 237 5.74 16.72 9.59
C LEU A 237 4.92 15.62 8.93
N HIS A 238 3.60 15.80 8.78
CA HIS A 238 2.78 14.85 8.01
C HIS A 238 3.26 14.73 6.56
N ARG A 239 3.48 15.87 5.90
CA ARG A 239 3.97 15.90 4.52
C ARG A 239 5.37 15.28 4.39
N LYS A 240 6.27 15.58 5.33
CA LYS A 240 7.60 14.94 5.43
C LYS A 240 7.49 13.41 5.52
N ILE A 241 6.63 12.89 6.39
CA ILE A 241 6.41 11.44 6.52
C ILE A 241 5.96 10.81 5.20
N LEU A 242 5.04 11.47 4.47
CA LEU A 242 4.61 11.00 3.15
C LEU A 242 5.80 10.91 2.18
N PHE A 243 6.61 11.96 2.10
CA PHE A 243 7.79 11.98 1.23
C PHE A 243 8.83 10.92 1.64
N ASP A 244 9.11 10.75 2.92
CA ASP A 244 10.06 9.75 3.42
C ASP A 244 9.61 8.33 3.07
N VAL A 245 8.33 8.02 3.33
CA VAL A 245 7.76 6.70 3.00
C VAL A 245 7.75 6.47 1.49
N LYS A 246 7.27 7.43 0.71
CA LYS A 246 7.27 7.37 -0.75
C LYS A 246 8.67 7.17 -1.30
N THR A 247 9.67 7.86 -0.76
CA THR A 247 11.06 7.75 -1.22
C THR A 247 11.65 6.38 -0.94
N ALA A 248 11.46 5.85 0.29
CA ALA A 248 11.89 4.49 0.62
C ALA A 248 11.19 3.43 -0.24
N TYR A 249 9.90 3.64 -0.53
CA TYR A 249 9.12 2.78 -1.42
C TYR A 249 9.65 2.80 -2.86
N ALA A 250 9.83 4.00 -3.42
CA ALA A 250 10.33 4.22 -4.77
C ALA A 250 11.74 3.64 -4.96
N GLN A 251 12.61 3.73 -3.95
CA GLN A 251 13.92 3.08 -3.97
C GLN A 251 13.79 1.57 -4.09
N LYS A 252 12.93 0.94 -3.27
CA LYS A 252 12.70 -0.50 -3.35
C LYS A 252 12.17 -0.92 -4.71
N LEU A 253 11.20 -0.17 -5.21
CA LEU A 253 10.60 -0.39 -6.50
C LEU A 253 11.65 -0.29 -7.62
N ALA A 254 12.47 0.76 -7.62
CA ALA A 254 13.55 0.94 -8.60
C ALA A 254 14.59 -0.18 -8.54
N THR A 255 14.92 -0.68 -7.34
CA THR A 255 15.77 -1.88 -7.20
C THR A 255 15.13 -3.08 -7.88
N ILE A 256 13.82 -3.28 -7.72
CA ILE A 256 13.13 -4.40 -8.35
C ILE A 256 13.18 -4.30 -9.87
N GLU A 257 12.82 -3.13 -10.40
CA GLU A 257 12.76 -2.90 -11.84
C GLU A 257 14.14 -2.99 -12.49
N LYS A 258 15.21 -2.53 -11.82
CA LYS A 258 16.57 -2.55 -12.37
C LYS A 258 17.26 -3.91 -12.25
N LYS A 259 17.09 -4.63 -11.13
CA LYS A 259 17.87 -5.85 -10.83
C LYS A 259 17.17 -7.13 -11.30
N TYR A 260 15.83 -7.19 -11.24
CA TYR A 260 15.09 -8.45 -11.43
C TYR A 260 14.28 -8.54 -12.74
N ARG A 261 14.20 -7.46 -13.52
CA ARG A 261 13.57 -7.52 -14.84
C ARG A 261 14.51 -8.15 -15.84
N LEU A 262 13.98 -9.14 -16.56
CA LEU A 262 14.64 -9.84 -17.64
C LEU A 262 14.60 -8.99 -18.90
N SER A 263 15.77 -8.60 -19.39
CA SER A 263 15.92 -7.82 -20.62
C SER A 263 17.08 -8.37 -21.46
N TRP A 264 16.97 -8.26 -22.78
CA TRP A 264 18.06 -8.60 -23.68
C TRP A 264 18.86 -7.34 -24.00
N GLN A 265 20.12 -7.29 -23.57
CA GLN A 265 21.06 -6.25 -23.97
C GLN A 265 21.87 -6.73 -25.18
N ILE A 266 21.96 -5.90 -26.21
CA ILE A 266 22.84 -6.15 -27.35
C ILE A 266 24.14 -5.42 -27.08
N ASP A 267 25.21 -6.16 -26.77
CA ASP A 267 26.53 -5.54 -26.71
C ASP A 267 26.97 -5.17 -28.15
N GLY A 268 27.74 -4.09 -28.30
CA GLY A 268 28.19 -3.53 -29.57
C GLY A 268 28.96 -4.51 -30.48
N GLN A 269 29.26 -5.71 -29.98
CA GLN A 269 29.84 -6.84 -30.71
C GLN A 269 28.83 -7.91 -31.19
N ARG A 270 27.51 -7.64 -31.14
CA ARG A 270 26.39 -8.50 -31.60
C ARG A 270 26.09 -9.74 -30.74
N GLU A 271 26.62 -9.84 -29.52
CA GLU A 271 26.19 -10.87 -28.57
C GLU A 271 25.02 -10.34 -27.74
N ALA A 272 23.94 -11.11 -27.70
CA ALA A 272 22.77 -10.81 -26.88
C ALA A 272 22.98 -11.40 -25.49
N VAL A 273 23.08 -10.54 -24.47
CA VAL A 273 23.20 -10.93 -23.06
C VAL A 273 21.84 -10.78 -22.40
N LEU A 274 21.37 -11.83 -21.72
CA LEU A 274 20.20 -11.74 -20.87
C LEU A 274 20.61 -11.13 -19.53
N GLU A 275 20.12 -9.94 -19.24
CA GLU A 275 20.23 -9.30 -17.93
C GLU A 275 18.99 -9.57 -17.07
N GLY A 276 19.14 -9.40 -15.77
CA GLY A 276 18.10 -9.67 -14.78
C GLY A 276 18.14 -11.08 -14.22
N GLU A 277 17.35 -11.31 -13.16
CA GLU A 277 17.29 -12.60 -12.48
C GLU A 277 15.90 -12.86 -11.90
N PRO A 278 15.49 -14.15 -11.82
CA PRO A 278 14.20 -14.51 -11.26
C PRO A 278 14.11 -14.24 -9.76
N LEU A 279 12.89 -14.06 -9.28
CA LEU A 279 12.57 -13.93 -7.86
C LEU A 279 12.07 -15.26 -7.30
N TYR A 280 12.62 -15.68 -6.16
CA TYR A 280 12.27 -16.93 -5.49
C TYR A 280 11.44 -16.64 -4.25
N PHE A 281 10.14 -16.94 -4.33
CA PHE A 281 9.20 -16.86 -3.21
C PHE A 281 9.21 -18.21 -2.47
N LYS A 282 9.93 -18.28 -1.36
CA LYS A 282 10.06 -19.49 -0.53
C LYS A 282 8.99 -19.52 0.55
N PHE A 283 8.24 -20.62 0.59
CA PHE A 283 7.22 -20.87 1.60
C PHE A 283 7.85 -21.47 2.85
N SER A 284 7.37 -21.10 4.03
CA SER A 284 7.92 -21.67 5.29
C SER A 284 7.45 -23.10 5.52
N LYS A 285 6.39 -23.51 4.82
CA LYS A 285 5.83 -24.86 4.83
C LYS A 285 5.48 -25.31 3.42
N ARG A 286 5.57 -26.61 3.19
CA ARG A 286 5.06 -27.27 1.99
C ARG A 286 3.55 -27.00 1.84
N ILE A 287 3.14 -26.63 0.64
CA ILE A 287 1.76 -26.44 0.22
C ILE A 287 1.30 -27.72 -0.49
N ASP A 288 0.48 -28.51 0.20
CA ASP A 288 -0.02 -29.79 -0.32
C ASP A 288 -1.24 -29.63 -1.26
N TYR A 289 -1.76 -28.41 -1.41
CA TYR A 289 -3.00 -28.10 -2.14
C TYR A 289 -2.76 -27.09 -3.28
N LEU A 290 -1.76 -27.38 -4.14
CA LEU A 290 -1.35 -26.47 -5.22
C LEU A 290 -2.49 -26.12 -6.19
N ASP A 291 -3.34 -27.07 -6.58
CA ASP A 291 -4.47 -26.79 -7.48
C ASP A 291 -5.41 -25.73 -6.91
N ARG A 292 -5.73 -25.83 -5.62
CA ARG A 292 -6.59 -24.86 -4.93
C ARG A 292 -5.90 -23.51 -4.80
N LEU A 293 -4.60 -23.51 -4.54
CA LEU A 293 -3.82 -22.27 -4.50
C LEU A 293 -3.90 -21.56 -5.86
N ILE A 294 -3.72 -22.31 -6.95
CA ILE A 294 -3.78 -21.80 -8.31
C ILE A 294 -5.15 -21.18 -8.59
N GLU A 295 -6.22 -21.90 -8.26
CA GLU A 295 -7.60 -21.43 -8.44
C GLU A 295 -7.87 -20.14 -7.68
N VAL A 296 -7.33 -19.98 -6.47
CA VAL A 296 -7.55 -18.78 -5.65
C VAL A 296 -6.70 -17.60 -6.12
N VAL A 297 -5.43 -17.84 -6.41
CA VAL A 297 -4.46 -16.77 -6.73
C VAL A 297 -4.62 -16.27 -8.16
N PHE A 298 -4.93 -17.16 -9.11
CA PHE A 298 -4.84 -16.88 -10.55
C PHE A 298 -6.19 -16.84 -11.29
N ASN A 299 -7.31 -16.67 -10.59
CA ASN A 299 -8.65 -16.55 -11.19
C ASN A 299 -9.06 -15.11 -11.59
N GLY A 300 -8.18 -14.13 -11.42
CA GLY A 300 -8.46 -12.73 -11.73
C GLY A 300 -9.29 -11.97 -10.67
N SER A 301 -9.64 -12.61 -9.56
CA SER A 301 -10.41 -11.99 -8.47
C SER A 301 -9.52 -11.29 -7.43
N TYR A 302 -10.15 -10.44 -6.61
CA TYR A 302 -9.49 -9.80 -5.46
C TYR A 302 -9.03 -10.86 -4.45
N PRO A 303 -7.86 -10.72 -3.80
CA PRO A 303 -6.97 -9.54 -3.80
C PRO A 303 -5.85 -9.54 -4.85
N PHE A 304 -5.56 -10.68 -5.47
CA PHE A 304 -4.43 -10.80 -6.37
C PHE A 304 -4.68 -10.15 -7.74
N ARG A 305 -5.88 -10.37 -8.29
CA ARG A 305 -6.28 -9.95 -9.64
C ARG A 305 -5.24 -10.33 -10.70
N LEU A 306 -4.69 -11.53 -10.53
CA LEU A 306 -3.81 -12.17 -11.49
C LEU A 306 -4.66 -13.19 -12.25
N LEU A 307 -4.62 -13.16 -13.57
CA LEU A 307 -5.24 -14.19 -14.41
C LEU A 307 -4.15 -15.13 -14.92
N GLY A 308 -4.24 -16.41 -14.58
CA GLY A 308 -3.23 -17.41 -14.94
C GLY A 308 -3.70 -18.41 -16.00
N PHE A 309 -2.79 -18.73 -16.93
CA PHE A 309 -2.92 -19.82 -17.88
C PHE A 309 -1.95 -20.92 -17.48
N VAL A 310 -2.50 -22.02 -16.96
CA VAL A 310 -1.77 -23.03 -16.21
C VAL A 310 -1.40 -24.20 -17.11
N ARG A 311 -0.16 -24.67 -16.98
CA ARG A 311 0.34 -25.91 -17.57
C ARG A 311 1.02 -26.74 -16.50
N GLU A 312 0.54 -27.96 -16.31
CA GLU A 312 1.17 -28.92 -15.39
C GLU A 312 2.54 -29.37 -15.93
N THR A 313 3.48 -29.58 -15.02
CA THR A 313 4.81 -30.12 -15.28
C THR A 313 5.07 -31.32 -14.37
N ASN A 314 6.17 -32.06 -14.58
CA ASN A 314 6.49 -33.24 -13.77
C ASN A 314 6.63 -32.96 -12.26
N HIS A 315 6.91 -31.71 -11.88
CA HIS A 315 7.27 -31.34 -10.51
C HIS A 315 6.41 -30.20 -9.94
N GLY A 316 5.47 -29.67 -10.72
CA GLY A 316 4.67 -28.51 -10.33
C GLY A 316 3.89 -27.92 -11.50
N TYR A 317 3.79 -26.59 -11.55
CA TYR A 317 3.01 -25.89 -12.57
C TYR A 317 3.81 -24.75 -13.17
N PHE A 318 3.70 -24.58 -14.48
CA PHE A 318 4.13 -23.37 -15.17
C PHE A 318 2.89 -22.53 -15.46
N ILE A 319 2.90 -21.25 -15.07
CA ILE A 319 1.74 -20.37 -15.18
C ILE A 319 2.16 -19.09 -15.90
N ARG A 320 1.47 -18.80 -17.01
CA ARG A 320 1.55 -17.49 -17.65
C ARG A 320 0.53 -16.58 -17.01
N VAL A 321 0.95 -15.43 -16.52
CA VAL A 321 0.10 -14.53 -15.73
C VAL A 321 -0.09 -13.20 -16.44
N VAL A 322 -1.31 -12.70 -16.39
CA VAL A 322 -1.68 -11.33 -16.70
C VAL A 322 -2.05 -10.64 -15.40
N ASP A 323 -1.37 -9.56 -15.05
CA ASP A 323 -1.78 -8.69 -13.93
C ASP A 323 -2.92 -7.78 -14.40
N LEU A 324 -4.12 -8.00 -13.88
CA LEU A 324 -5.30 -7.24 -14.28
C LEU A 324 -5.31 -5.81 -13.73
N HIS A 325 -4.38 -5.44 -12.85
CA HIS A 325 -4.24 -4.06 -12.39
C HIS A 325 -3.42 -3.18 -13.33
N VAL A 326 -2.50 -3.73 -14.12
CA VAL A 326 -1.64 -2.91 -15.00
C VAL A 326 -1.62 -3.44 -16.44
N GLY A 327 -2.19 -4.62 -16.69
CA GLY A 327 -2.20 -5.29 -17.99
C GLY A 327 -0.87 -6.00 -18.34
N SER A 328 0.13 -5.92 -17.47
CA SER A 328 1.46 -6.51 -17.68
C SER A 328 1.41 -8.03 -17.62
N ARG A 329 2.39 -8.68 -18.25
CA ARG A 329 2.45 -10.14 -18.35
C ARG A 329 3.76 -10.66 -17.77
N PHE A 330 3.68 -11.73 -17.01
CA PHE A 330 4.86 -12.40 -16.47
C PHE A 330 4.65 -13.90 -16.39
N ASN A 331 5.72 -14.65 -16.14
CA ASN A 331 5.64 -16.10 -15.97
C ASN A 331 6.03 -16.48 -14.56
N LEU A 332 5.49 -17.59 -14.08
CA LEU A 332 5.95 -18.21 -12.85
C LEU A 332 5.95 -19.73 -12.93
N GLU A 333 6.78 -20.32 -12.10
CA GLU A 333 6.77 -21.74 -11.78
C GLU A 333 6.33 -21.91 -10.32
N LEU A 334 5.45 -22.87 -10.06
CA LEU A 334 4.91 -23.15 -8.74
C LEU A 334 5.21 -24.60 -8.34
N TYR A 335 5.90 -24.73 -7.21
CA TYR A 335 6.27 -25.96 -6.54
C TYR A 335 5.68 -25.97 -5.11
N PRO A 336 5.68 -27.13 -4.42
CA PRO A 336 5.11 -27.22 -3.08
C PRO A 336 5.72 -26.26 -2.05
N ASP A 337 7.00 -25.90 -2.16
CA ASP A 337 7.75 -25.10 -1.20
C ASP A 337 8.34 -23.81 -1.80
N LEU A 338 8.16 -23.60 -3.10
CA LEU A 338 8.78 -22.52 -3.84
C LEU A 338 7.87 -22.04 -4.98
N MET A 339 7.87 -20.73 -5.19
CA MET A 339 7.40 -20.13 -6.43
C MET A 339 8.52 -19.30 -7.06
N VAL A 340 8.78 -19.49 -8.35
CA VAL A 340 9.79 -18.74 -9.11
C VAL A 340 9.07 -17.78 -10.04
N VAL A 341 9.37 -16.49 -9.95
CA VAL A 341 8.72 -15.45 -10.74
C VAL A 341 9.72 -14.83 -11.72
N TYR A 342 9.36 -14.82 -12.99
CA TYR A 342 10.15 -14.26 -14.09
C TYR A 342 9.47 -12.99 -14.57
N LEU A 343 10.13 -11.84 -14.41
CA LEU A 343 9.58 -10.53 -14.75
C LEU A 343 10.16 -10.05 -16.08
N PRO A 344 9.38 -9.94 -17.15
CA PRO A 344 9.79 -9.22 -18.34
C PRO A 344 10.08 -7.73 -18.09
N GLU A 345 10.78 -7.09 -19.03
CA GLU A 345 11.22 -5.69 -18.96
C GLU A 345 10.08 -4.66 -18.80
N ASP A 346 8.87 -5.00 -19.28
CA ASP A 346 7.67 -4.16 -19.23
C ASP A 346 6.86 -4.31 -17.94
N VAL A 347 7.21 -5.23 -17.04
CA VAL A 347 6.42 -5.48 -15.82
C VAL A 347 6.72 -4.46 -14.73
N CYS A 348 5.74 -3.59 -14.41
CA CYS A 348 5.81 -2.66 -13.28
C CYS A 348 6.27 -3.37 -11.99
N GLY A 349 7.30 -2.84 -11.31
CA GLY A 349 7.83 -3.42 -10.07
C GLY A 349 6.78 -3.49 -8.96
N ASN A 350 5.77 -2.62 -9.01
CA ASN A 350 4.64 -2.63 -8.09
C ASN A 350 3.83 -3.93 -8.14
N THR A 351 3.81 -4.63 -9.28
CA THR A 351 3.22 -5.96 -9.46
C THR A 351 3.77 -6.94 -8.42
N VAL A 352 5.10 -6.98 -8.26
CA VAL A 352 5.80 -7.87 -7.33
C VAL A 352 5.53 -7.47 -5.89
N ILE A 353 5.57 -6.17 -5.60
CA ILE A 353 5.35 -5.67 -4.23
C ILE A 353 3.91 -5.94 -3.78
N ARG A 354 2.91 -5.69 -4.64
CA ARG A 354 1.51 -6.05 -4.42
C ARG A 354 1.38 -7.55 -4.23
N PHE A 355 1.96 -8.35 -5.11
CA PHE A 355 1.88 -9.79 -5.04
C PHE A 355 2.43 -10.32 -3.72
N TYR A 356 3.63 -9.87 -3.33
CA TYR A 356 4.25 -10.22 -2.05
C TYR A 356 3.37 -9.82 -0.86
N THR A 357 2.88 -8.58 -0.85
CA THR A 357 2.02 -8.07 0.22
C THR A 357 0.73 -8.88 0.32
N ASN A 358 0.08 -9.19 -0.81
CA ASN A 358 -1.12 -10.01 -0.82
C ASN A 358 -0.87 -11.45 -0.36
N LEU A 359 0.25 -12.07 -0.73
CA LEU A 359 0.63 -13.39 -0.21
C LEU A 359 0.79 -13.36 1.32
N GLN A 360 1.45 -12.33 1.86
CA GLN A 360 1.61 -12.15 3.31
C GLN A 360 0.27 -12.00 4.03
N HIS A 361 -0.66 -11.26 3.44
CA HIS A 361 -1.96 -11.01 4.03
C HIS A 361 -2.86 -12.25 3.95
N THR A 362 -2.96 -12.91 2.79
CA THR A 362 -3.95 -13.96 2.52
C THR A 362 -3.50 -15.37 2.83
N MET A 363 -2.22 -15.68 2.64
CA MET A 363 -1.73 -17.06 2.62
C MET A 363 -0.73 -17.31 3.73
N GLU A 364 0.45 -16.71 3.65
CA GLU A 364 1.55 -17.00 4.56
C GLU A 364 2.33 -15.72 4.88
N THR A 365 2.34 -15.35 6.16
CA THR A 365 3.04 -14.16 6.66
C THR A 365 4.56 -14.25 6.50
N GLU A 366 5.10 -15.46 6.51
CA GLU A 366 6.54 -15.73 6.52
C GLU A 366 7.13 -16.07 5.15
N VAL A 367 6.39 -15.81 4.07
CA VAL A 367 6.94 -15.95 2.72
C VAL A 367 8.16 -15.03 2.57
N VAL A 368 9.29 -15.63 2.15
CA VAL A 368 10.55 -14.93 1.93
C VAL A 368 10.75 -14.80 0.42
N VAL A 369 11.20 -13.63 -0.03
CA VAL A 369 11.62 -13.45 -1.43
C VAL A 369 13.13 -13.30 -1.47
N GLU A 370 13.77 -14.13 -2.27
CA GLU A 370 15.22 -14.14 -2.48
C GLU A 370 15.53 -14.01 -3.97
N ASP A 371 16.75 -13.54 -4.26
CA ASP A 371 17.30 -13.57 -5.62
C ASP A 371 18.05 -14.89 -5.90
N ALA A 372 18.67 -15.01 -7.07
CA ALA A 372 19.36 -16.24 -7.46
C ALA A 372 20.62 -16.53 -6.62
N GLN A 373 21.12 -15.55 -5.85
CA GLN A 373 22.23 -15.73 -4.91
C GLN A 373 21.75 -16.03 -3.48
N GLY A 374 20.43 -16.05 -3.24
CA GLY A 374 19.85 -16.26 -1.92
C GLY A 374 19.83 -15.00 -1.05
N GLU A 375 20.09 -13.82 -1.61
CA GLU A 375 19.97 -12.57 -0.88
C GLU A 375 18.49 -12.18 -0.73
N LYS A 376 18.11 -11.72 0.46
CA LYS A 376 16.73 -11.29 0.70
C LYS A 376 16.40 -10.03 -0.09
N VAL A 377 15.30 -10.10 -0.81
CA VAL A 377 14.76 -8.97 -1.57
C VAL A 377 13.99 -8.05 -0.62
N PHE A 378 13.09 -8.53 0.24
CA PHE A 378 12.16 -7.67 1.03
C PHE A 378 12.49 -7.47 2.50
#